data_AF-A0A392SK18-F1
#
_entry.id   AF-A0A392SK18-F1
#
_cell.length_a   1.000
_cell.length_b   1.000
_cell.length_c   1.000
_cell.angle_alpha   90.00
_cell.angle_beta   90.00
_cell.angle_gamma   90.00
#
_symmetry.space_group_name_H-M   'P 1'
#
loop_
_entity.id
_entity.type
_entity.pdbx_description
1 polymer ?
#
loop_
_entity_poly.entity_id
_entity_poly.type
_entity_poly.pdbx_seq_one_letter_code
_entity_poly.pdbx_strand_id
1 'polypeptide(L)'
;MLEDLDCTPDEKVTFATHFFRGPACNWWHNAKEYMDDITWENFCRLFRGQYVPESFTFQMGCELGELKQGKFTVAEYTQRFNELI
;
A
#
# COMPACT_ATOMS: atom_id res chain seq x y z
N MET A 1 5.37 3.29 -12.19
CA MET A 1 4.25 2.68 -12.96
C MET A 1 3.05 3.61 -13.10
N LEU A 2 2.51 4.20 -12.01
CA LEU A 2 1.51 5.29 -12.09
C LEU A 2 2.12 6.70 -11.92
N GLU A 3 3.35 6.79 -11.41
CA GLU A 3 4.09 8.05 -11.26
C GLU A 3 4.69 8.54 -12.58
N ASP A 4 4.91 7.64 -13.52
CA ASP A 4 5.48 7.90 -14.86
C ASP A 4 4.41 8.17 -15.93
N LEU A 5 3.13 8.04 -15.56
CA LEU A 5 1.99 8.35 -16.42
C LEU A 5 1.57 9.80 -16.15
N ASP A 6 1.48 10.61 -17.21
CA ASP A 6 0.83 11.92 -17.19
C ASP A 6 -0.69 11.73 -17.02
N CYS A 7 -1.09 11.37 -15.81
CA CYS A 7 -2.49 11.20 -15.44
C CYS A 7 -2.82 12.02 -14.19
N THR A 8 -4.04 12.55 -14.20
CA THR A 8 -4.62 13.31 -13.09
C THR A 8 -4.83 12.40 -11.88
N PRO A 9 -4.91 12.95 -10.65
CA PRO A 9 -5.19 12.17 -9.45
C PRO A 9 -6.44 11.29 -9.58
N ASP A 10 -7.51 11.81 -10.18
CA ASP A 10 -8.76 11.07 -10.44
C ASP A 10 -8.56 9.87 -11.38
N GLU A 11 -7.77 10.03 -12.43
CA GLU A 11 -7.46 8.95 -13.37
C GLU A 11 -6.65 7.85 -12.70
N LYS A 12 -5.74 8.19 -11.78
CA LYS A 12 -4.98 7.21 -10.98
C LYS A 12 -5.91 6.40 -10.08
N VAL A 13 -6.85 7.05 -9.39
CA VAL A 13 -7.84 6.38 -8.55
C VAL A 13 -8.75 5.49 -9.39
N THR A 14 -9.23 5.99 -10.53
CA THR A 14 -10.07 5.23 -11.46
C THR A 14 -9.34 3.97 -11.96
N PHE A 15 -8.08 4.12 -12.34
CA PHE A 15 -7.25 3.01 -12.78
C PHE A 15 -7.05 1.96 -11.68
N ALA A 16 -6.68 2.39 -10.46
CA ALA A 16 -6.44 1.48 -9.34
C ALA A 16 -7.71 0.69 -8.96
N THR A 17 -8.84 1.39 -8.90
CA THR A 17 -10.13 0.82 -8.47
C THR A 17 -10.76 -0.09 -9.51
N HIS A 18 -10.36 0.03 -10.79
CA HIS A 18 -10.75 -0.92 -11.83
C HIS A 18 -10.32 -2.37 -11.54
N PHE A 19 -9.24 -2.56 -10.77
CA PHE A 19 -8.76 -3.89 -10.40
C PHE A 19 -9.44 -4.47 -9.17
N PHE A 20 -10.29 -3.71 -8.47
CA PHE A 20 -10.96 -4.20 -7.27
C PHE A 20 -12.00 -5.26 -7.59
N ARG A 21 -12.05 -6.29 -6.75
CA ARG A 21 -13.00 -7.40 -6.85
C ARG A 21 -13.57 -7.73 -5.48
N GLY A 22 -14.80 -8.24 -5.47
CA GLY A 22 -15.46 -8.72 -4.25
C GLY A 22 -15.43 -7.67 -3.12
N PRO A 23 -14.90 -8.00 -1.92
CA PRO A 23 -14.88 -7.10 -0.78
C PRO A 23 -14.23 -5.73 -1.05
N ALA A 24 -13.20 -5.67 -1.89
CA ALA A 24 -12.53 -4.41 -2.24
C ALA A 24 -13.42 -3.47 -3.06
N CYS A 25 -14.21 -4.04 -3.98
CA CYS A 25 -15.14 -3.25 -4.79
C CYS A 25 -16.29 -2.71 -3.92
N ASN A 26 -16.83 -3.56 -3.03
CA ASN A 26 -17.89 -3.17 -2.10
C ASN A 26 -17.42 -2.07 -1.14
N TRP A 27 -16.21 -2.20 -0.59
CA TRP A 27 -15.62 -1.16 0.26
C TRP A 27 -15.48 0.15 -0.51
N TRP A 28 -14.92 0.11 -1.72
CA TRP A 28 -14.68 1.32 -2.52
C TRP A 28 -15.96 2.08 -2.84
N HIS A 29 -17.06 1.35 -3.10
CA HIS A 29 -18.37 1.95 -3.36
C HIS A 29 -18.83 2.83 -2.19
N ASN A 30 -18.57 2.42 -0.95
CA ASN A 30 -18.93 3.19 0.24
C ASN A 30 -17.87 4.26 0.56
N ALA A 31 -16.57 3.93 0.45
CA ALA A 31 -15.48 4.80 0.83
C ALA A 31 -15.46 6.12 0.03
N LYS A 32 -15.83 6.08 -1.26
CA LYS A 32 -15.90 7.27 -2.11
C LYS A 32 -17.00 8.26 -1.70
N GLU A 33 -18.05 7.82 -1.00
CA GLU A 33 -19.12 8.72 -0.54
C GLU A 33 -18.67 9.62 0.61
N TYR A 34 -17.62 9.22 1.33
CA TYR A 34 -17.02 9.97 2.44
C TYR A 34 -15.80 10.79 2.02
N MET A 35 -15.51 10.87 0.72
CA MET A 35 -14.44 11.71 0.18
C MET A 35 -15.04 13.03 -0.31
N ASP A 36 -14.59 14.15 0.26
CA ASP A 36 -14.96 15.49 -0.22
C ASP A 36 -14.40 15.73 -1.63
N ASP A 37 -13.16 15.31 -1.87
CA ASP A 37 -12.50 15.33 -3.19
C ASP A 37 -11.77 14.00 -3.45
N ILE A 38 -11.94 13.46 -4.65
CA ILE A 38 -11.25 12.24 -5.11
C ILE A 38 -9.81 12.63 -5.48
N THR A 39 -8.91 12.48 -4.52
CA THR A 39 -7.47 12.64 -4.75
C THR A 39 -6.76 11.31 -4.56
N TRP A 40 -5.65 11.14 -5.27
CA TRP A 40 -4.79 9.97 -5.10
C TRP A 40 -4.32 9.80 -3.65
N GLU A 41 -4.02 10.91 -2.98
CA GLU A 41 -3.59 10.92 -1.58
C GLU A 41 -4.70 10.45 -0.63
N ASN A 42 -5.93 10.98 -0.78
CA ASN A 42 -7.08 10.55 0.03
C ASN A 42 -7.41 9.07 -0.19
N PHE A 43 -7.36 8.62 -1.45
CA PHE A 43 -7.51 7.21 -1.80
C PHE A 43 -6.47 6.35 -1.10
N CYS A 44 -5.17 6.66 -1.23
CA CYS A 44 -4.11 5.89 -0.59
C CYS A 44 -4.26 5.85 0.93
N ARG A 45 -4.66 6.96 1.55
CA ARG A 45 -4.90 7.04 3.00
C ARG A 45 -6.02 6.09 3.43
N LEU A 46 -7.19 6.16 2.78
CA LEU A 46 -8.33 5.31 3.12
C LEU A 46 -8.07 3.83 2.80
N PHE A 47 -7.43 3.54 1.66
CA PHE A 47 -7.08 2.18 1.27
C PHE A 47 -6.12 1.53 2.27
N ARG A 48 -5.06 2.23 2.67
CA ARG A 48 -4.13 1.74 3.69
C ARG A 48 -4.83 1.54 5.02
N GLY A 49 -5.65 2.49 5.47
CA GLY A 49 -6.42 2.34 6.71
C GLY A 49 -7.34 1.10 6.73
N GLN A 50 -7.92 0.74 5.58
CA GLN A 50 -8.79 -0.43 5.48
C GLN A 50 -8.04 -1.76 5.39
N TYR A 51 -6.95 -1.81 4.61
CA TYR A 51 -6.32 -3.06 4.19
C TYR A 51 -4.93 -3.29 4.77
N VAL A 52 -4.33 -2.29 5.42
CA VAL A 52 -3.00 -2.36 6.02
C VAL A 52 -3.13 -2.08 7.52
N PRO A 53 -3.36 -3.12 8.34
CA PRO A 53 -3.50 -2.96 9.79
C PRO A 53 -2.24 -2.36 10.44
N GLU A 54 -2.42 -1.52 11.45
CA GLU A 54 -1.31 -0.98 12.25
C GLU A 54 -0.48 -2.10 12.91
N SER A 55 -1.12 -3.18 13.35
CA SER A 55 -0.42 -4.33 13.93
C SER A 55 0.53 -5.01 12.94
N PHE A 56 0.14 -5.08 11.66
CA PHE A 56 0.96 -5.65 10.61
C PHE A 56 2.18 -4.77 10.31
N THR A 57 1.97 -3.46 10.18
CA THR A 57 3.08 -2.51 9.96
C THR A 57 4.03 -2.43 11.15
N PHE A 58 3.50 -2.49 12.38
CA PHE A 58 4.29 -2.58 13.59
C PHE A 58 5.16 -3.84 13.62
N GLN A 59 4.57 -5.00 13.29
CA GLN A 59 5.31 -6.27 13.21
C GLN A 59 6.43 -6.22 12.17
N MET A 60 6.15 -5.75 10.95
CA MET A 60 7.19 -5.57 9.92
C MET A 60 8.32 -4.65 10.42
N GLY A 61 7.98 -3.56 11.11
CA GLY A 61 8.97 -2.65 11.69
C GLY A 61 9.84 -3.32 12.77
N CYS A 62 9.25 -4.14 13.64
CA CYS A 62 10.00 -4.94 14.61
C CYS A 62 10.93 -5.95 13.92
N GLU A 63 10.42 -6.68 12.92
CA GLU A 63 11.21 -7.65 12.16
C GLU A 63 12.39 -6.99 11.43
N LEU A 64 12.15 -5.81 10.85
CA LEU A 64 13.19 -5.02 10.19
C LEU A 64 14.24 -4.51 11.19
N GLY A 65 13.81 -4.04 12.36
CA GLY A 65 14.71 -3.57 13.42
C GLY A 65 15.63 -4.66 13.99
N GLU A 66 15.14 -5.90 14.05
CA GLU A 66 15.92 -7.06 14.47
C GLU A 66 16.68 -7.74 13.32
N LEU A 67 16.44 -7.34 12.07
CA LEU A 67 17.11 -7.91 10.91
C LEU A 67 18.60 -7.52 10.91
N LYS A 68 19.44 -8.50 11.26
CA LYS A 68 20.90 -8.40 11.19
C LYS A 68 21.42 -9.32 10.10
N GLN A 69 22.45 -8.89 9.37
CA GLN A 69 23.10 -9.74 8.36
C GLN A 69 23.57 -11.07 8.97
N GLY A 70 24.23 -11.03 10.14
CA GLY A 70 24.64 -12.24 10.86
C GLY A 70 25.51 -13.16 10.00
N LYS A 71 25.00 -14.36 9.70
CA LYS A 71 25.66 -15.36 8.85
C LYS A 71 25.19 -15.31 7.38
N PHE A 72 24.20 -14.48 7.05
CA PHE A 72 23.70 -14.34 5.69
C PHE A 72 24.74 -13.65 4.81
N THR A 73 24.76 -14.03 3.54
CA THR A 73 25.42 -13.24 2.52
C THR A 73 24.74 -11.88 2.40
N VAL A 74 25.45 -10.89 1.86
CA VAL A 74 24.88 -9.56 1.61
C VAL A 74 23.63 -9.67 0.74
N ALA A 75 23.64 -10.53 -0.29
CA ALA A 75 22.50 -10.73 -1.18
C ALA A 75 21.27 -11.26 -0.44
N GLU A 76 21.42 -12.29 0.41
CA GLU A 76 20.32 -12.86 1.19
C GLU A 76 19.75 -11.88 2.21
N TYR A 77 20.62 -11.11 2.87
CA TYR A 77 20.19 -10.04 3.77
C TYR A 77 19.40 -8.97 3.02
N THR A 78 19.92 -8.48 1.89
CA THR A 78 19.27 -7.46 1.08
C THR A 78 17.92 -7.94 0.56
N GLN A 79 17.82 -9.21 0.15
CA GLN A 79 16.53 -9.78 -0.24
C GLN A 79 15.52 -9.73 0.91
N ARG A 80 15.89 -10.20 2.10
CA ARG A 80 15.00 -10.18 3.28
C ARG A 80 14.63 -8.77 3.72
N PHE A 81 15.57 -7.83 3.63
CA PHE A 81 15.29 -6.42 3.91
C PHE A 81 14.22 -5.90 2.96
N ASN A 82 14.36 -6.16 1.66
CA ASN A 82 13.41 -5.72 0.63
C ASN A 82 12.03 -6.39 0.74
N GLU A 83 11.93 -7.58 1.33
CA GLU A 83 10.64 -8.23 1.62
C GLU A 83 9.89 -7.57 2.81
N LEU A 84 10.60 -6.81 3.64
CA LEU A 84 10.08 -6.17 4.87
C LEU A 84 9.86 -4.65 4.74
N ILE A 85 10.13 -4.03 3.58
CA ILE A 85 9.97 -2.58 3.35
C ILE A 85 8.97 -2.25 2.24
#